data_AF-A0A917MBE8-F1
#
_entry.id   AF-A0A917MBE8-F1
#
_cell.length_a   1.000
_cell.length_b   1.000
_cell.length_c   1.000
_cell.angle_alpha   90.00
_cell.angle_beta   90.00
_cell.angle_gamma   90.00
#
_symmetry.space_group_name_H-M   'P 1'
#
loop_
_entity.id
_entity.type
_entity.pdbx_description
1 polymer ?
#
loop_
_entity_poly.entity_id
_entity_poly.type
_entity_poly.pdbx_seq_one_letter_code
_entity_poly.pdbx_strand_id
1 'polypeptide(L)'
;MCCCDKPTVNGEFGYKWQPNDAPMVRRPNAPELHEGQSLIHDEPGRCGGLDSHCHHYRVVKWYSSVYLLVRHGGGDECFRLCTTKALLDTLAALDSSPRYWMLNSLYHAYGDGKRIGTDQTNNYWRTAAADGRIKTRKLRGRNAVKVSVEPKAMPLES
;
A
#
# COMPACT_ATOMS: atom_id res chain seq x y z
N MET A 1 20.43 0.10 -3.85
CA MET A 1 20.39 -0.09 -5.31
C MET A 1 21.29 -1.27 -5.59
N CYS A 2 20.73 -2.39 -6.02
CA CYS A 2 21.47 -3.62 -6.29
C CYS A 2 22.45 -3.43 -7.45
N CYS A 3 23.49 -4.27 -7.50
CA CYS A 3 24.52 -4.25 -8.54
C CYS A 3 24.39 -5.45 -9.49
N CYS A 4 23.17 -5.92 -9.72
CA CYS A 4 22.91 -7.04 -10.63
C CYS A 4 23.29 -6.67 -12.06
N ASP A 5 24.00 -7.57 -12.76
CA ASP A 5 24.45 -7.32 -14.14
C ASP A 5 23.26 -7.25 -15.13
N LYS A 6 22.16 -7.92 -14.78
CA LYS A 6 20.88 -7.90 -15.50
C LYS A 6 19.73 -7.81 -14.49
N PRO A 7 18.53 -7.38 -14.90
CA PRO A 7 17.33 -7.50 -14.08
C PRO A 7 17.18 -8.94 -13.56
N THR A 8 16.96 -9.09 -12.26
CA THR A 8 16.78 -10.38 -11.60
C THR A 8 15.57 -10.37 -10.70
N VAL A 9 14.92 -11.52 -10.60
CA VAL A 9 13.82 -11.78 -9.68
C VAL A 9 14.34 -12.61 -8.50
N ASN A 10 13.86 -12.33 -7.27
CA ASN A 10 14.15 -13.17 -6.11
C ASN A 10 13.75 -14.63 -6.44
N GLY A 11 14.64 -15.57 -6.16
CA GLY A 11 14.54 -16.97 -6.57
C GLY A 11 15.38 -17.31 -7.80
N GLU A 12 15.78 -16.32 -8.60
CA GLU A 12 16.69 -16.51 -9.74
C GLU A 12 18.16 -16.31 -9.33
N PHE A 13 19.07 -16.93 -10.10
CA PHE A 13 20.49 -16.71 -9.96
C PHE A 13 20.93 -15.41 -10.66
N GLY A 14 21.73 -14.60 -9.98
CA GLY A 14 22.32 -13.38 -10.56
C GLY A 14 22.22 -12.15 -9.67
N TYR A 15 21.62 -12.26 -8.48
CA TYR A 15 21.56 -11.16 -7.53
C TYR A 15 22.96 -10.80 -7.02
N LYS A 16 23.25 -9.50 -6.99
CA LYS A 16 24.46 -8.90 -6.42
C LYS A 16 24.10 -7.67 -5.60
N TRP A 17 24.65 -7.54 -4.39
CA TRP A 17 24.47 -6.34 -3.57
C TRP A 17 25.56 -5.30 -3.87
N GLN A 18 26.80 -5.74 -4.02
CA GLN A 18 27.94 -4.94 -4.43
C GLN A 18 28.51 -5.38 -5.78
N PRO A 19 29.25 -4.52 -6.51
CA PRO A 19 29.80 -4.86 -7.83
C PRO A 19 30.74 -6.06 -7.81
N ASN A 20 31.47 -6.25 -6.71
CA ASN A 20 32.45 -7.31 -6.55
C ASN A 20 31.88 -8.60 -5.93
N ASP A 21 30.60 -8.61 -5.56
CA ASP A 21 29.98 -9.80 -5.00
C ASP A 21 29.85 -10.89 -6.06
N ALA A 22 30.10 -12.14 -5.65
CA ALA A 22 29.72 -13.28 -6.46
C ALA A 22 28.19 -13.30 -6.63
N PRO A 23 27.66 -13.52 -7.85
CA PRO A 23 26.22 -13.61 -8.06
C PRO A 23 25.64 -14.76 -7.24
N MET A 24 24.48 -14.53 -6.64
CA MET A 24 23.80 -15.51 -5.80
C MET A 24 22.30 -15.56 -6.08
N VAL A 25 21.62 -16.55 -5.47
CA VAL A 25 20.17 -16.63 -5.44
C VAL A 25 19.67 -15.92 -4.20
N ARG A 26 18.98 -14.79 -4.38
CA ARG A 26 18.27 -14.13 -3.29
C ARG A 26 16.96 -14.86 -3.04
N ARG A 27 16.76 -15.37 -1.82
CA ARG A 27 15.54 -16.12 -1.49
C ARG A 27 14.30 -15.21 -1.56
N PRO A 28 13.21 -15.66 -2.21
CA PRO A 28 11.91 -15.01 -2.07
C PRO A 28 11.50 -14.99 -0.60
N ASN A 29 10.95 -13.87 -0.15
CA ASN A 29 10.40 -13.73 1.18
C ASN A 29 8.95 -13.27 1.05
N ALA A 30 8.05 -14.22 0.92
CA ALA A 30 6.65 -13.96 0.63
C ALA A 30 5.82 -13.73 1.91
N PRO A 31 4.83 -12.81 1.91
CA PRO A 31 3.94 -12.63 3.05
C PRO A 31 3.11 -13.90 3.30
N GLU A 32 2.84 -14.22 4.56
CA GLU A 32 2.09 -15.42 4.92
C GLU A 32 0.63 -15.35 4.46
N LEU A 33 0.08 -16.51 4.08
CA LEU A 33 -1.34 -16.63 3.76
C LEU A 33 -2.10 -17.03 5.02
N HIS A 34 -3.19 -16.33 5.30
CA HIS A 34 -4.10 -16.70 6.38
C HIS A 34 -5.10 -17.76 5.95
N GLU A 35 -5.68 -18.46 6.94
CA GLU A 35 -6.74 -19.43 6.70
C GLU A 35 -7.94 -18.79 5.96
N GLY A 36 -8.45 -19.50 4.96
CA GLY A 36 -9.57 -19.02 4.12
C GLY A 36 -9.15 -18.03 3.02
N GLN A 37 -7.86 -17.73 2.87
CA GLN A 37 -7.35 -16.95 1.75
C GLN A 37 -6.96 -17.87 0.57
N SER A 38 -7.32 -17.46 -0.64
CA SER A 38 -6.89 -18.12 -1.87
C SER A 38 -5.92 -17.24 -2.63
N LEU A 39 -4.73 -17.76 -2.92
CA LEU A 39 -3.72 -17.07 -3.70
C LEU A 39 -4.16 -16.95 -5.17
N ILE A 40 -4.12 -15.74 -5.71
CA ILE A 40 -4.39 -15.44 -7.13
C ILE A 40 -3.08 -15.23 -7.87
N HIS A 41 -2.21 -14.34 -7.36
CA HIS A 41 -0.92 -14.02 -7.95
C HIS A 41 0.16 -13.95 -6.88
N ASP A 42 1.35 -14.46 -7.20
CA ASP A 42 2.54 -14.43 -6.33
C ASP A 42 3.68 -13.79 -7.10
N GLU A 43 4.10 -12.60 -6.69
CA GLU A 43 5.04 -11.76 -7.44
C GLU A 43 6.26 -11.41 -6.56
N PRO A 44 7.34 -12.20 -6.67
CA PRO A 44 8.55 -11.99 -5.89
C PRO A 44 9.28 -10.70 -6.28
N GLY A 45 9.98 -10.13 -5.30
CA GLY A 45 10.80 -8.93 -5.42
C GLY A 45 11.84 -9.03 -6.52
N ARG A 46 12.10 -7.93 -7.21
CA ARG A 46 12.99 -7.91 -8.37
C ARG A 46 13.67 -6.56 -8.54
N CYS A 47 14.64 -6.52 -9.45
CA CYS A 47 15.22 -5.29 -9.98
C CYS A 47 14.99 -5.15 -11.48
N GLY A 48 15.23 -3.96 -12.02
CA GLY A 48 15.02 -3.64 -13.45
C GLY A 48 14.87 -2.14 -13.70
N GLY A 49 15.79 -1.35 -13.14
CA GLY A 49 15.72 0.10 -13.05
C GLY A 49 15.70 0.55 -11.58
N LEU A 50 14.62 0.20 -10.87
CA LEU A 50 14.51 0.36 -9.41
C LEU A 50 14.84 -0.97 -8.72
N ASP A 51 15.59 -0.90 -7.62
CA ASP A 51 15.84 -2.04 -6.74
C ASP A 51 14.65 -2.21 -5.81
N SER A 52 13.87 -3.29 -6.01
CA SER A 52 12.71 -3.62 -5.20
C SER A 52 12.78 -5.05 -4.67
N HIS A 53 14.01 -5.56 -4.45
CA HIS A 53 14.22 -6.89 -3.91
C HIS A 53 13.71 -7.07 -2.47
N CYS A 54 13.43 -5.97 -1.75
CA CYS A 54 12.80 -6.01 -0.44
C CYS A 54 11.28 -6.19 -0.48
N HIS A 55 10.62 -5.94 -1.61
CA HIS A 55 9.17 -6.06 -1.73
C HIS A 55 8.76 -7.44 -2.28
N HIS A 56 7.68 -8.00 -1.77
CA HIS A 56 7.03 -9.19 -2.33
C HIS A 56 5.52 -8.97 -2.32
N TYR A 57 4.88 -9.14 -3.46
CA TYR A 57 3.45 -8.88 -3.63
C TYR A 57 2.66 -10.18 -3.80
N ARG A 58 1.56 -10.32 -3.06
CA ARG A 58 0.58 -11.38 -3.26
C ARG A 58 -0.80 -10.79 -3.43
N VAL A 59 -1.49 -11.20 -4.51
CA VAL A 59 -2.91 -10.91 -4.68
C VAL A 59 -3.69 -12.10 -4.16
N VAL A 60 -4.55 -11.89 -3.19
CA VAL A 60 -5.33 -12.94 -2.54
C VAL A 60 -6.81 -12.62 -2.58
N LYS A 61 -7.63 -13.67 -2.67
CA LYS A 61 -9.06 -13.60 -2.45
C LYS A 61 -9.36 -14.02 -1.02
N TRP A 62 -10.13 -13.23 -0.30
CA TRP A 62 -10.68 -13.59 1.00
C TRP A 62 -12.18 -13.30 0.98
N TYR A 63 -12.99 -14.36 1.05
CA TYR A 63 -14.43 -14.30 0.79
C TYR A 63 -14.76 -13.68 -0.57
N SER A 64 -15.56 -12.60 -0.60
CA SER A 64 -15.91 -11.86 -1.82
C SER A 64 -14.94 -10.71 -2.14
N SER A 65 -13.91 -10.50 -1.31
CA SER A 65 -12.99 -9.37 -1.44
C SER A 65 -11.62 -9.80 -1.92
N VAL A 66 -10.94 -8.89 -2.61
CA VAL A 66 -9.58 -9.07 -3.10
C VAL A 66 -8.68 -8.16 -2.28
N TYR A 67 -7.53 -8.69 -1.87
CA TYR A 67 -6.54 -8.00 -1.07
C TYR A 67 -5.18 -8.08 -1.74
N LEU A 68 -4.38 -7.03 -1.55
CA LEU A 68 -2.97 -7.02 -1.86
C LEU A 68 -2.22 -7.17 -0.53
N LEU A 69 -1.52 -8.29 -0.40
CA LEU A 69 -0.55 -8.53 0.67
C LEU A 69 0.82 -8.10 0.17
N VAL A 70 1.53 -7.33 0.99
CA VAL A 70 2.85 -6.80 0.67
C VAL A 70 3.78 -7.14 1.82
N ARG A 71 4.87 -7.85 1.54
CA ARG A 71 6.02 -7.92 2.45
C ARG A 71 7.05 -6.91 1.99
N HIS A 72 7.52 -6.05 2.88
CA HIS A 72 8.60 -5.09 2.60
C HIS A 72 9.54 -4.94 3.81
N GLY A 73 10.52 -4.04 3.74
CA GLY A 73 11.52 -3.86 4.80
C GLY A 73 10.95 -3.44 6.17
N GLY A 74 9.75 -2.87 6.19
CA GLY A 74 9.02 -2.47 7.40
C GLY A 74 8.05 -3.54 7.94
N GLY A 75 7.95 -4.71 7.29
CA GLY A 75 7.06 -5.81 7.69
C GLY A 75 5.99 -6.12 6.65
N ASP A 76 4.87 -6.66 7.13
CA ASP A 76 3.76 -7.09 6.28
C ASP A 76 2.60 -6.09 6.34
N GLU A 77 2.07 -5.77 5.17
CA GLU A 77 0.89 -4.94 5.01
C GLU A 77 -0.18 -5.66 4.20
N CYS A 78 -1.43 -5.35 4.52
CA CYS A 78 -2.60 -5.84 3.81
C CYS A 78 -3.56 -4.69 3.57
N PHE A 79 -3.96 -4.49 2.32
CA PHE A 79 -5.03 -3.55 2.00
C PHE A 79 -5.93 -4.11 0.92
N ARG A 80 -7.20 -3.70 1.02
CA ARG A 80 -8.25 -4.16 0.13
C ARG A 80 -8.10 -3.49 -1.24
N LEU A 81 -8.06 -4.30 -2.29
CA LEU A 81 -8.16 -3.80 -3.66
C LEU A 81 -9.62 -3.52 -4.00
N CYS A 82 -9.85 -2.56 -4.89
CA CYS A 82 -11.18 -2.37 -5.45
C CYS A 82 -11.59 -3.67 -6.17
N THR A 83 -12.80 -4.15 -5.86
CA THR A 83 -13.30 -5.45 -6.33
C THR A 83 -13.90 -5.35 -7.73
N THR A 84 -13.21 -4.67 -8.64
CA THR A 84 -13.63 -4.63 -10.04
C THR A 84 -13.11 -5.88 -10.75
N LYS A 85 -14.02 -6.62 -11.40
CA LYS A 85 -13.66 -7.74 -12.28
C LYS A 85 -12.59 -7.33 -13.30
N ALA A 86 -12.70 -6.11 -13.82
CA ALA A 86 -11.74 -5.53 -14.74
C ALA A 86 -10.29 -5.50 -14.20
N LEU A 87 -10.09 -5.19 -12.91
CA LEU A 87 -8.73 -5.18 -12.33
C LEU A 87 -8.14 -6.59 -12.30
N LEU A 88 -8.92 -7.59 -11.88
CA LEU A 88 -8.47 -8.98 -11.86
C LEU A 88 -8.16 -9.51 -13.25
N ASP A 89 -9.04 -9.23 -14.22
CA ASP A 89 -8.85 -9.64 -15.62
C ASP A 89 -7.58 -8.97 -16.20
N THR A 90 -7.34 -7.70 -15.87
CA THR A 90 -6.13 -6.97 -16.28
C THR A 90 -4.88 -7.60 -15.67
N LEU A 91 -4.88 -7.88 -14.37
CA LEU A 91 -3.73 -8.51 -13.69
C LEU A 91 -3.44 -9.91 -14.26
N ALA A 92 -4.49 -10.68 -14.56
CA ALA A 92 -4.36 -12.00 -15.17
C ALA A 92 -3.79 -11.96 -16.59
N ALA A 93 -4.08 -10.91 -17.36
CA ALA A 93 -3.55 -10.73 -18.71
C ALA A 93 -2.09 -10.27 -18.76
N LEU A 94 -1.56 -9.69 -17.68
CA LEU A 94 -0.17 -9.27 -17.60
C LEU A 94 0.76 -10.44 -17.28
N ASP A 95 1.93 -10.47 -17.91
CA ASP A 95 3.05 -11.32 -17.48
C ASP A 95 3.58 -10.92 -16.11
N SER A 96 4.38 -11.78 -15.48
CA SER A 96 4.90 -11.55 -14.11
C SER A 96 5.60 -10.20 -13.93
N SER A 97 6.47 -9.79 -14.85
CA SER A 97 7.20 -8.51 -14.74
C SER A 97 6.29 -7.27 -14.79
N PRO A 98 5.45 -7.08 -15.82
CA PRO A 98 4.52 -5.95 -15.82
C PRO A 98 3.48 -6.04 -14.68
N ARG A 99 3.05 -7.25 -14.30
CA ARG A 99 2.15 -7.44 -13.15
C ARG A 99 2.80 -6.98 -11.85
N TYR A 100 4.05 -7.38 -11.59
CA TYR A 100 4.80 -6.95 -10.42
C TYR A 100 4.88 -5.42 -10.33
N TRP A 101 5.28 -4.75 -11.42
CA TRP A 101 5.40 -3.29 -11.41
C TRP A 101 4.05 -2.59 -11.29
N MET A 102 2.99 -3.14 -11.87
CA MET A 102 1.62 -2.65 -11.65
C MET A 102 1.22 -2.74 -10.17
N LEU A 103 1.46 -3.88 -9.51
CA LEU A 103 1.19 -4.06 -8.07
C LEU A 103 2.03 -3.10 -7.22
N ASN A 104 3.30 -2.91 -7.56
CA ASN A 104 4.19 -1.95 -6.91
C ASN A 104 3.64 -0.51 -7.04
N SER A 105 3.19 -0.10 -8.22
CA SER A 105 2.55 1.19 -8.44
C SER A 105 1.26 1.35 -7.64
N LEU A 106 0.41 0.33 -7.58
CA LEU A 106 -0.82 0.35 -6.78
C LEU A 106 -0.52 0.51 -5.29
N TYR A 107 0.49 -0.18 -4.76
CA TYR A 107 0.92 -0.06 -3.38
C TYR A 107 1.36 1.37 -3.02
N HIS A 108 2.25 1.97 -3.82
CA HIS A 108 2.71 3.32 -3.56
C HIS A 108 1.60 4.37 -3.74
N ALA A 109 0.75 4.22 -4.76
CA ALA A 109 -0.40 5.10 -4.97
C ALA A 109 -1.38 5.05 -3.78
N TYR A 110 -1.61 3.86 -3.21
CA TYR A 110 -2.41 3.70 -2.00
C TYR A 110 -1.76 4.39 -0.79
N GLY A 111 -0.46 4.19 -0.58
CA GLY A 111 0.31 4.82 0.49
C GLY A 111 0.25 6.35 0.42
N ASP A 112 0.49 6.92 -0.76
CA ASP A 112 0.42 8.36 -0.99
C ASP A 112 -1.00 8.91 -0.80
N GLY A 113 -2.02 8.23 -1.34
CA GLY A 113 -3.42 8.62 -1.14
C GLY A 113 -3.81 8.63 0.33
N LYS A 114 -3.41 7.61 1.10
CA LYS A 114 -3.63 7.52 2.55
C LYS A 114 -2.93 8.65 3.30
N ARG A 115 -1.66 8.93 2.97
CA ARG A 115 -0.88 10.02 3.57
C ARG A 115 -1.52 11.38 3.31
N ILE A 116 -1.83 11.68 2.06
CA ILE A 116 -2.47 12.94 1.66
C ILE A 116 -3.82 13.11 2.36
N GLY A 117 -4.67 12.07 2.37
CA GLY A 117 -5.97 12.14 3.05
C GLY A 117 -5.85 12.34 4.57
N THR A 118 -4.84 11.71 5.18
CA THR A 118 -4.53 11.89 6.61
C THR A 118 -4.05 13.31 6.89
N ASP A 119 -3.14 13.85 6.07
CA ASP A 119 -2.60 15.20 6.22
C ASP A 119 -3.69 16.26 6.03
N GLN A 120 -4.54 16.11 5.01
CA GLN A 120 -5.69 17.00 4.78
C GLN A 120 -6.66 16.98 5.96
N THR A 121 -7.00 15.80 6.46
CA THR A 121 -7.88 15.63 7.63
C THR A 121 -7.25 16.29 8.87
N ASN A 122 -5.98 16.01 9.13
CA ASN A 122 -5.26 16.59 10.27
C ASN A 122 -5.19 18.11 10.18
N ASN A 123 -4.90 18.67 9.01
CA ASN A 123 -4.84 20.10 8.79
C ASN A 123 -6.23 20.74 8.99
N TYR A 124 -7.29 20.12 8.45
CA TYR A 124 -8.67 20.57 8.68
C TYR A 124 -9.00 20.66 10.18
N TRP A 125 -8.70 19.62 10.96
CA TRP A 125 -8.94 19.61 12.40
C TRP A 125 -8.06 20.59 13.16
N ARG A 126 -6.78 20.73 12.80
CA ARG A 126 -5.86 21.71 13.42
C ARG A 126 -6.34 23.14 13.20
N THR A 127 -6.73 23.48 11.98
CA THR A 127 -7.29 24.80 11.66
C THR A 127 -8.61 25.03 12.39
N ALA A 128 -9.50 24.04 12.42
CA ALA A 128 -10.75 24.14 13.18
C ALA A 128 -10.52 24.34 14.70
N ALA A 129 -9.50 23.70 15.27
CA ALA A 129 -9.12 23.87 16.66
C ALA A 129 -8.57 25.29 16.92
N ALA A 130 -7.64 25.75 16.07
CA ALA A 130 -7.05 27.09 16.17
C ALA A 130 -8.11 28.20 16.06
N ASP A 131 -9.12 28.00 15.20
CA ASP A 131 -10.24 28.93 15.03
C ASP A 131 -11.32 28.80 16.12
N GLY A 132 -11.20 27.87 17.09
CA GLY A 132 -12.21 27.65 18.12
C GLY A 132 -13.54 27.06 17.61
N ARG A 133 -13.53 26.43 16.42
CA ARG A 133 -14.72 25.90 15.72
C ARG A 133 -15.06 24.46 16.07
N ILE A 134 -14.28 23.80 16.94
CA ILE A 134 -14.58 22.44 17.39
C ILE A 134 -15.63 22.48 18.50
N LYS A 135 -16.78 21.84 18.27
CA LYS A 135 -17.82 21.63 19.26
C LYS A 135 -17.90 20.17 19.66
N THR A 136 -18.06 19.95 20.95
CA THR A 136 -18.24 18.61 21.53
C THR A 136 -19.58 18.56 22.27
N ARG A 137 -20.27 17.42 22.16
CA ARG A 137 -21.53 17.17 22.90
C ARG A 137 -21.57 15.74 23.41
N LYS A 138 -21.82 15.56 24.70
CA LYS A 138 -22.04 14.24 25.30
C LYS A 138 -23.36 13.64 24.79
N LEU A 139 -23.34 12.38 24.37
CA LEU A 139 -24.54 11.66 23.94
C LEU A 139 -25.28 11.10 25.17
N ARG A 140 -26.58 11.39 25.29
CA ARG A 140 -27.40 10.93 26.41
C ARG A 140 -27.50 9.40 26.39
N GLY A 141 -27.31 8.76 27.55
CA GLY A 141 -27.41 7.30 27.69
C GLY A 141 -26.25 6.51 27.08
N ARG A 142 -25.17 7.17 26.63
CA ARG A 142 -23.96 6.51 26.10
C ARG A 142 -22.71 7.15 26.70
N ASN A 143 -21.66 6.36 26.89
CA ASN A 143 -20.33 6.88 27.20
C ASN A 143 -19.60 7.32 25.93
N ALA A 144 -20.18 8.30 25.20
CA ALA A 144 -19.67 8.75 23.92
C ALA A 144 -19.86 10.27 23.73
N VAL A 145 -18.97 10.88 22.95
CA VAL A 145 -18.97 12.32 22.62
C VAL A 145 -19.10 12.48 21.10
N LYS A 146 -20.05 13.30 20.66
CA LYS A 146 -20.14 13.76 19.27
C LYS A 146 -19.24 14.98 19.11
N VAL A 147 -18.36 14.94 18.12
CA VAL A 147 -17.47 16.05 17.75
C VAL A 147 -17.92 16.59 16.39
N SER A 148 -18.04 17.91 16.26
CA SER A 148 -18.37 18.59 15.00
C SER A 148 -17.53 19.85 14.83
N VAL A 149 -17.34 20.27 13.59
CA VAL A 149 -16.66 21.52 13.25
C VAL A 149 -17.70 22.50 12.70
N GLU A 150 -17.75 23.70 13.25
CA GLU A 150 -18.61 24.77 12.75
C GLU A 150 -18.06 25.40 11.46
N PRO A 151 -18.93 25.86 10.55
CA PRO A 151 -18.52 26.58 9.35
C PRO A 151 -17.71 27.82 9.71
N LYS A 152 -16.76 28.19 8.86
CA LYS A 152 -16.06 29.46 9.00
C LYS A 152 -17.04 30.59 8.68
N ALA A 153 -17.20 31.56 9.57
CA ALA A 153 -17.97 32.76 9.27
C ALA A 153 -17.29 33.48 8.10
N MET A 154 -18.01 33.69 6.99
CA MET A 154 -17.50 34.51 5.90
C MET A 154 -17.52 35.97 6.37
N PRO A 155 -16.43 36.74 6.20
CA PRO A 155 -16.47 38.17 6.46
C PRO A 155 -17.48 38.79 5.49
N LEU A 156 -18.36 39.64 6.03
CA LEU A 156 -19.22 40.50 5.22
C LEU A 156 -18.29 41.45 4.45
N GLU A 157 -18.30 41.36 3.12
CA GLU A 157 -17.61 42.33 2.27
C GLU A 157 -18.21 43.72 2.55
N SER A 158 -17.35 44.64 3.02
CA SER A 158 -17.68 46.03 3.35
C SER A 158 -17.40 46.95 2.18
#